data_AF-A0A242JXC2-F1
#
_entry.id   AF-A0A242JXC2-F1
#
_cell.length_a   1.000
_cell.length_b   1.000
_cell.length_c   1.000
_cell.angle_alpha   90.00
_cell.angle_beta   90.00
_cell.angle_gamma   90.00
#
_symmetry.space_group_name_H-M   'P 1'
#
loop_
_entity.id
_entity.type
_entity.pdbx_description
1 polymer ?
#
loop_
_entity_poly.entity_id
_entity_poly.type
_entity_poly.pdbx_seq_one_letter_code
_entity_poly.pdbx_strand_id
1 'polypeptide(L)' 'MENPTFEESLQELEKIVMQLEQGDVPLESALDAFKKGMELSKQCQDTLTKAEETLTKMMTESNEEIVFDEKEEV' A
#
# COMPACT_ATOMS: atom_id res chain seq x y z
N MET A 1 -17.71 1.69 -11.93
CA MET A 1 -17.02 0.69 -11.08
C MET A 1 -16.33 1.49 -10.00
N GLU A 2 -16.61 1.22 -8.74
CA GLU A 2 -15.92 1.86 -7.61
C GLU A 2 -14.48 1.35 -7.53
N ASN A 3 -13.57 2.21 -7.07
CA ASN A 3 -12.21 1.80 -6.75
C ASN A 3 -12.26 0.89 -5.51
N PRO A 4 -11.44 -0.18 -5.45
CA PRO A 4 -11.38 -1.03 -4.28
C PRO A 4 -10.96 -0.23 -3.04
N THR A 5 -11.48 -0.63 -1.89
CA THR A 5 -11.05 -0.10 -0.59
C THR A 5 -9.59 -0.46 -0.30
N PHE A 6 -9.01 0.19 0.71
CA PHE A 6 -7.66 -0.12 1.16
C PHE A 6 -7.55 -1.59 1.59
N GLU A 7 -8.50 -2.07 2.38
CA GLU A 7 -8.56 -3.44 2.89
C GLU A 7 -8.68 -4.46 1.76
N GLU A 8 -9.51 -4.18 0.75
CA GLU A 8 -9.64 -5.06 -0.43
C GLU A 8 -8.34 -5.10 -1.25
N SER A 9 -7.68 -3.96 -1.43
CA SER A 9 -6.41 -3.86 -2.17
C SER A 9 -5.29 -4.59 -1.44
N LEU A 10 -5.24 -4.47 -0.10
CA LEU A 10 -4.29 -5.17 0.75
C LEU A 10 -4.51 -6.68 0.73
N GLN A 11 -5.76 -7.14 0.86
CA GLN A 11 -6.09 -8.56 0.76
C GLN A 11 -5.73 -9.17 -0.60
N GLU A 12 -5.92 -8.42 -1.69
CA GLU A 12 -5.53 -8.88 -3.02
C GLU A 12 -4.00 -8.95 -3.17
N LEU A 13 -3.27 -7.99 -2.59
CA LEU A 13 -1.81 -8.02 -2.56
C LEU A 13 -1.27 -9.23 -1.78
N GLU A 14 -1.85 -9.53 -0.62
CA GLU A 14 -1.49 -10.71 0.19
C GLU A 14 -1.68 -12.01 -0.59
N LYS A 15 -2.79 -12.16 -1.31
CA LYS A 15 -3.03 -13.33 -2.17
C LYS A 15 -1.98 -13.48 -3.26
N ILE A 16 -1.59 -12.37 -3.90
CA ILE A 16 -0.55 -12.36 -4.93
C ILE A 16 0.79 -12.80 -4.35
N VAL A 17 1.16 -12.29 -3.17
CA VAL A 17 2.38 -12.70 -2.48
C VAL A 17 2.36 -14.20 -2.18
N MET A 18 1.27 -14.69 -1.57
CA MET A 18 1.11 -16.13 -1.29
C MET A 18 1.21 -16.99 -2.55
N GLN A 19 0.62 -16.55 -3.66
CA GLN A 19 0.68 -17.25 -4.94
C GLN A 19 2.13 -17.31 -5.46
N LEU A 20 2.88 -16.20 -5.39
CA LEU A 20 4.27 -16.15 -5.83
C LEU A 20 5.19 -17.00 -4.93
N GLU A 21 4.95 -17.01 -3.62
CA GLU A 21 5.72 -17.79 -2.65
C GLU A 21 5.53 -19.32 -2.80
N GLN A 22 4.37 -19.77 -3.28
CA GLN A 22 4.12 -21.20 -3.53
C GLN A 22 5.02 -21.77 -4.63
N GLY A 23 5.53 -20.95 -5.56
CA GLY A 23 6.52 -21.34 -6.55
C GLY A 23 6.05 -22.27 -7.68
N ASP A 24 4.80 -22.77 -7.65
CA ASP A 24 4.20 -23.62 -8.68
C ASP A 24 3.42 -22.81 -9.75
N VAL A 25 3.85 -21.56 -9.97
CA VAL A 25 3.21 -20.62 -10.91
C VAL A 25 4.05 -20.54 -12.18
N PRO A 26 3.48 -20.74 -13.38
CA PRO A 26 4.19 -20.54 -14.63
C PRO A 26 4.82 -19.15 -14.70
N LEU A 27 6.03 -19.05 -15.28
CA LEU A 27 6.81 -17.81 -15.32
C LEU A 27 6.00 -16.61 -15.85
N GLU A 28 5.23 -16.79 -16.91
CA GLU A 28 4.40 -15.73 -17.50
C GLU A 28 3.35 -15.24 -16.50
N SER A 29 2.64 -16.16 -15.84
CA SER A 29 1.67 -15.82 -14.80
C SER A 29 2.32 -15.18 -13.56
N ALA A 30 3.54 -15.61 -13.20
CA ALA A 30 4.30 -15.01 -12.11
C ALA A 30 4.69 -13.55 -12.41
N LEU A 31 5.07 -13.25 -13.66
CA LEU A 31 5.38 -11.89 -14.10
C LEU A 31 4.14 -10.98 -14.04
N ASP A 32 2.98 -11.48 -14.44
CA ASP A 32 1.74 -10.71 -14.37
C ASP A 32 1.26 -10.50 -12.93
N ALA A 33 1.33 -11.54 -12.10
CA ALA A 33 1.06 -11.45 -10.66
C ALA A 33 2.00 -10.43 -10.00
N PHE A 34 3.29 -10.45 -10.32
CA PHE A 34 4.27 -9.48 -9.80
C PHE A 34 3.92 -8.04 -10.20
N LYS A 35 3.62 -7.78 -11.48
CA LYS A 35 3.21 -6.44 -11.93
C LYS A 35 1.97 -5.94 -11.18
N LYS A 36 0.96 -6.80 -11.04
CA LYS A 36 -0.27 -6.47 -10.31
C LYS A 36 0.03 -6.20 -8.84
N GLY A 37 0.89 -7.00 -8.22
CA GLY A 37 1.35 -6.80 -6.84
C GLY A 37 2.06 -5.47 -6.64
N MET A 38 2.93 -5.07 -7.58
CA MET A 38 3.61 -3.77 -7.55
C MET A 38 2.62 -2.60 -7.64
N GLU A 39 1.60 -2.72 -8.49
CA GLU A 39 0.57 -1.68 -8.64
C GLU A 39 -0.29 -1.57 -7.37
N LEU A 40 -0.74 -2.69 -6.80
CA LEU A 40 -1.49 -2.70 -5.54
C LEU A 40 -0.67 -2.17 -4.37
N SER A 41 0.61 -2.55 -4.26
CA SER A 41 1.52 -2.06 -3.23
C SER A 41 1.64 -0.53 -3.29
N LYS A 42 1.80 0.03 -4.50
CA LYS A 42 1.82 1.47 -4.70
C LYS A 42 0.49 2.13 -4.29
N GLN A 43 -0.64 1.55 -4.67
CA GLN A 43 -1.96 2.08 -4.30
C GLN A 43 -2.19 2.09 -2.78
N CYS A 44 -1.76 1.04 -2.08
CA CYS A 44 -1.81 0.96 -0.63
C CYS A 44 -0.93 2.06 0.01
N GLN A 45 0.30 2.21 -0.45
CA GLN A 45 1.21 3.26 0.03
C GLN A 45 0.63 4.65 -0.19
N ASP A 46 0.14 4.95 -1.40
CA ASP A 46 -0.46 6.24 -1.73
C ASP A 46 -1.68 6.54 -0.84
N THR A 47 -2.44 5.51 -0.46
CA THR A 47 -3.61 5.65 0.42
C THR A 47 -3.18 5.97 1.86
N LEU A 48 -2.16 5.28 2.37
CA LEU A 48 -1.61 5.53 3.70
C LEU A 48 -1.00 6.94 3.79
N THR A 49 -0.19 7.34 2.81
CA THR A 49 0.40 8.69 2.75
C THR A 49 -0.68 9.78 2.73
N LYS A 50 -1.77 9.60 1.97
CA LYS A 50 -2.89 10.56 1.98
C LYS A 50 -3.60 10.62 3.33
N ALA A 51 -3.79 9.48 3.99
CA ALA A 51 -4.41 9.42 5.31
C ALA A 51 -3.53 10.16 6.34
N GLU A 52 -2.22 9.95 6.29
CA GLU A 52 -1.24 10.63 7.13
C GLU A 52 -1.22 12.15 6.91
N GLU A 53 -1.16 12.60 5.65
CA GLU A 53 -1.23 14.03 5.34
C GLU A 53 -2.51 14.66 5.89
N THR A 54 -3.63 13.93 5.81
CA THR A 54 -4.94 14.39 6.27
C THR A 54 -4.98 14.51 7.78
N LEU A 55 -4.39 13.55 8.52
CA LEU A 55 -4.24 13.62 9.97
C LEU A 55 -3.32 14.79 10.39
N THR A 56 -2.18 14.93 9.73
CA THR A 56 -1.22 16.02 10.00
C THR A 56 -1.86 17.40 9.81
N LYS A 57 -2.65 17.60 8.74
CA LYS A 57 -3.39 18.84 8.49
C LYS A 57 -4.44 19.14 9.57
N MET A 58 -5.22 18.13 9.99
CA MET A 58 -6.23 18.32 11.05
C MET A 58 -5.61 18.70 12.41
N MET A 59 -4.43 18.16 12.72
CA MET A 59 -3.79 18.38 14.03
C MET A 59 -2.99 19.69 14.08
N THR A 60 -2.40 20.10 12.95
CA THR A 60 -1.82 21.46 12.80
C THR A 60 -2.89 22.56 12.91
N GLU A 61 -4.10 22.35 12.39
CA GLU A 61 -5.23 23.26 12.61
C GLU A 61 -5.69 23.30 14.08
N SER A 62 -5.47 22.22 14.84
CA SER A 62 -5.81 22.10 16.26
C SER A 62 -4.69 22.56 17.22
N ASN A 63 -3.57 23.08 16.69
CA ASN A 63 -2.38 23.53 17.43
C ASN A 63 -1.75 22.43 18.33
N GLU A 64 -1.89 21.16 17.94
CA GLU A 64 -1.19 20.03 18.54
C GLU A 64 -0.08 19.57 17.58
N GLU A 65 1.17 19.61 18.03
CA GLU A 65 2.34 19.27 17.21
C GLU A 65 2.57 17.75 17.28
N ILE A 66 2.52 17.07 16.12
CA ILE A 66 2.93 15.67 16.03
C ILE A 66 4.23 15.60 15.24
N VAL A 67 5.27 15.10 15.90
CA VAL A 67 6.51 14.70 15.26
C VAL A 67 6.34 13.26 14.79
N PHE A 68 5.85 13.08 13.55
CA PHE A 68 6.02 11.81 12.85
C PHE A 68 7.33 11.90 12.07
N ASP A 69 8.38 11.31 12.65
CA ASP A 69 9.72 11.27 12.08
C ASP A 69 9.79 10.17 11.01
N GLU A 70 9.53 10.54 9.75
CA GLU A 70 9.74 9.66 8.59
C GLU A 70 11.21 9.65 8.09
N LYS A 71 12.18 10.21 8.83
CA LYS A 71 13.59 10.22 8.40
C LYS A 71 14.50 9.38 9.29
N GLU A 72 14.39 8.07 9.15
CA GLU A 72 15.59 7.22 9.09
C GLU A 72 15.80 6.74 7.65
N GLU A 73 16.24 7.64 6.77
CA GLU A 73 17.17 7.28 5.69
C GLU A 73 18.58 7.44 6.27
N VAL A 74 19.26 6.33 6.63
CA VAL A 74 20.54 5.86 6.03
C VAL A 74 20.76 4.38 6.37
#